data_AF-A0A2E1P8D5-F1
#
_entry.id   AF-A0A2E1P8D5-F1
#
_cell.length_a   1.000
_cell.length_b   1.000
_cell.length_c   1.000
_cell.angle_alpha   90.00
_cell.angle_beta   90.00
_cell.angle_gamma   90.00
#
_symmetry.space_group_name_H-M   'P 1'
#
loop_
_entity.id
_entity.type
_entity.pdbx_description
1 polymer ?
#
loop_
_entity_poly.entity_id
_entity_poly.type
_entity_poly.pdbx_seq_one_letter_code
_entity_poly.pdbx_strand_id
1 'polypeptide(L)'
;MKRLTKFLLVFFLAALLSGCKTLDTFKQEKDRDGIKETTLIDTSKVVEEGEKSIERKVKEGPKPIILKKSKEIKRKTLTTENVKNYVSIPDNYKNLKQDISINFQGIDFSYAMSLMAELGQINIIVGEEVSGTVTAKLDNVPWDVTFQT
;
A
#
# COMPACT_ATOMS: atom_id res chain seq x y z
N MET A 1 -76.24 46.20 -44.90
CA MET A 1 -75.13 46.17 -43.92
C MET A 1 -75.05 44.90 -43.05
N LYS A 2 -76.13 44.12 -42.83
CA LYS A 2 -76.09 42.91 -41.96
C LYS A 2 -75.33 41.69 -42.52
N ARG A 3 -75.08 41.62 -43.84
CA ARG A 3 -74.29 40.53 -44.45
C ARG A 3 -72.79 40.79 -44.36
N LEU A 4 -72.36 42.05 -44.45
CA LEU A 4 -70.95 42.44 -44.36
C LEU A 4 -70.39 42.30 -42.94
N THR A 5 -71.20 42.63 -41.91
CA THR A 5 -70.82 42.40 -40.51
C THR A 5 -70.71 40.92 -40.17
N LYS A 6 -71.54 40.04 -40.78
CA LYS A 6 -71.40 38.59 -40.64
C LYS A 6 -70.11 38.07 -41.28
N PHE A 7 -69.71 38.58 -42.45
CA PHE A 7 -68.43 38.21 -43.06
C PHE A 7 -67.22 38.66 -42.22
N LEU A 8 -67.27 39.87 -41.65
CA LEU A 8 -66.23 40.38 -40.74
C LEU A 8 -66.11 39.52 -39.47
N LEU A 9 -67.24 39.08 -38.92
CA LEU A 9 -67.27 38.25 -37.71
C LEU A 9 -66.76 36.83 -37.96
N VAL A 10 -67.04 36.26 -39.13
CA VAL A 10 -66.49 34.95 -39.55
C VAL A 10 -64.99 35.05 -39.82
N PHE A 11 -64.52 36.14 -40.42
CA PHE A 11 -63.09 36.37 -40.66
C PHE A 11 -62.31 36.53 -39.34
N PHE A 12 -62.89 37.24 -38.37
CA PHE A 12 -62.30 37.40 -37.03
C PHE A 12 -62.27 36.07 -36.25
N LEU A 13 -63.29 35.23 -36.40
CA LEU A 13 -63.33 33.90 -35.78
C LEU A 13 -62.33 32.92 -36.43
N ALA A 14 -62.10 33.02 -37.74
CA ALA A 14 -61.09 32.23 -38.44
C ALA A 14 -59.65 32.64 -38.03
N ALA A 15 -59.42 33.93 -37.77
CA ALA A 15 -58.11 34.42 -37.31
C ALA A 15 -57.72 33.90 -35.92
N LEU A 16 -58.69 33.61 -35.05
CA LEU A 16 -58.45 33.04 -33.71
C LEU A 16 -58.11 31.53 -33.74
N LEU A 17 -58.54 30.80 -34.78
CA LEU A 17 -58.28 29.36 -34.92
C LEU A 17 -56.89 29.05 -35.53
N SER A 18 -56.23 30.03 -36.16
CA SER A 18 -54.88 29.90 -36.72
C SER A 18 -53.75 29.94 -35.67
N GLY A 19 -54.07 30.08 -34.39
CA GLY A 19 -53.11 30.20 -33.28
C GLY A 19 -52.67 28.89 -32.62
N CYS A 20 -53.16 27.73 -33.05
CA CYS A 20 -52.78 26.45 -32.45
C CYS A 20 -51.39 26.01 -32.95
N LYS A 21 -50.32 26.47 -32.29
CA LYS A 21 -49.01 25.82 -32.36
C LYS A 21 -49.03 24.63 -31.38
N THR A 22 -48.85 23.43 -31.91
CA THR A 22 -48.55 22.24 -31.11
C THR A 22 -47.29 22.50 -30.29
N LEU A 23 -47.35 22.21 -29.00
CA LEU A 23 -46.20 22.18 -28.10
C LEU A 23 -45.38 20.93 -28.43
N ASP A 24 -44.62 20.96 -29.53
CA ASP A 24 -43.60 19.95 -29.83
C ASP A 24 -42.35 20.17 -28.97
N THR A 25 -42.52 20.14 -27.65
CA THR A 25 -41.41 19.87 -26.74
C THR A 25 -41.36 18.35 -26.58
N PHE A 26 -40.76 17.64 -27.54
CA PHE A 26 -40.07 16.34 -27.39
C PHE A 26 -39.62 15.87 -28.79
N LYS A 27 -38.73 16.63 -29.42
CA LYS A 27 -37.84 16.11 -30.46
C LYS A 27 -36.42 16.29 -29.96
N GLN A 28 -35.95 15.35 -29.13
CA GLN A 28 -34.52 15.16 -28.93
C GLN A 28 -33.96 14.64 -30.24
N GLU A 29 -33.44 15.57 -31.04
CA GLU A 29 -32.55 15.28 -32.14
C GLU A 29 -31.26 14.70 -31.54
N LYS A 30 -31.01 13.42 -31.84
CA LYS A 30 -29.73 12.77 -31.58
C LYS A 30 -28.72 13.30 -32.60
N ASP A 31 -27.90 14.24 -32.16
CA ASP A 31 -26.51 14.40 -32.59
C ASP A 31 -25.66 14.21 -31.32
N ARG A 32 -25.03 13.06 -31.11
CA ARG A 32 -23.63 12.77 -31.51
C ARG A 32 -22.71 13.96 -31.22
N ASP A 33 -21.96 13.82 -30.14
CA ASP A 33 -20.81 14.60 -29.69
C ASP A 33 -21.07 16.04 -29.20
N GLY A 34 -21.05 16.20 -27.87
CA GLY A 34 -20.67 17.44 -27.20
C GLY A 34 -21.80 18.40 -26.87
N ILE A 35 -22.38 18.24 -25.67
CA ILE A 35 -23.20 19.25 -25.02
C ILE A 35 -22.35 20.52 -24.86
N LYS A 36 -22.48 21.46 -25.80
CA LYS A 36 -22.24 22.88 -25.57
C LYS A 36 -23.61 23.55 -25.42
N GLU A 37 -24.35 23.15 -24.38
CA GLU A 37 -25.21 24.13 -23.74
C GLU A 37 -24.28 25.26 -23.30
N THR A 38 -24.62 26.50 -23.66
CA THR A 38 -23.92 27.69 -23.23
C THR A 38 -24.08 27.81 -21.72
N THR A 39 -23.27 27.07 -20.97
CA THR A 39 -23.15 27.26 -19.53
C THR A 39 -22.78 28.73 -19.34
N LEU A 40 -23.58 29.45 -18.54
CA LEU A 40 -23.35 30.88 -18.22
C LEU A 40 -21.92 31.13 -17.69
N ILE A 41 -21.27 30.07 -17.22
CA ILE A 41 -19.92 30.04 -16.70
C ILE A 41 -19.01 29.34 -17.71
N ASP A 42 -17.97 30.05 -18.12
CA ASP A 42 -16.88 29.52 -18.92
C ASP A 42 -15.89 28.81 -18.00
N THR A 43 -15.94 27.48 -17.98
CA THR A 43 -15.12 26.64 -17.10
C THR A 43 -13.62 26.84 -17.33
N SER A 44 -13.20 27.15 -18.56
CA SER A 44 -11.79 27.39 -18.88
C SER A 44 -11.25 28.66 -18.23
N LYS A 45 -12.03 29.74 -18.23
CA LYS A 45 -11.68 31.02 -17.59
C LYS A 45 -11.64 30.92 -16.07
N VAL A 46 -12.57 30.17 -15.47
CA VAL A 46 -12.60 29.95 -14.02
C VAL A 46 -11.36 29.19 -13.55
N VAL A 47 -10.92 28.19 -14.32
CA VAL A 47 -9.67 27.46 -14.02
C VAL A 47 -8.46 28.39 -14.15
N GLU A 48 -8.36 29.16 -15.23
CA GLU A 48 -7.24 30.10 -15.45
C GLU A 48 -7.17 31.19 -14.36
N GLU A 49 -8.32 31.75 -13.97
CA GLU A 49 -8.41 32.75 -12.91
C GLU A 49 -8.11 32.15 -11.53
N GLY A 50 -8.58 30.91 -11.29
CA GLY A 50 -8.28 30.11 -10.12
C GLY A 50 -6.78 29.90 -9.95
N GLU A 51 -6.09 29.45 -11.00
CA GLU A 51 -4.64 29.25 -11.01
C GLU A 51 -3.89 30.55 -10.71
N LYS A 52 -4.25 31.66 -11.36
CA LYS A 52 -3.66 32.98 -11.09
C LYS A 52 -3.87 33.43 -9.64
N SER A 53 -5.02 33.12 -9.05
CA SER A 53 -5.33 33.46 -7.65
C SER A 53 -4.52 32.61 -6.66
N ILE A 54 -4.30 31.33 -6.98
CA ILE A 54 -3.50 30.41 -6.17
C ILE A 54 -2.04 30.85 -6.21
N GLU A 55 -1.52 31.16 -7.40
CA GLU A 55 -0.13 31.61 -7.56
C GLU A 55 0.14 32.92 -6.80
N ARG A 56 -0.77 33.90 -6.89
CA ARG A 56 -0.68 35.13 -6.09
C ARG A 56 -0.64 34.85 -4.60
N LYS A 57 -1.55 34.01 -4.09
CA LYS A 57 -1.59 33.62 -2.66
C LYS A 57 -0.34 32.88 -2.22
N VAL A 58 0.22 32.01 -3.05
CA VAL A 58 1.46 31.27 -2.74
C VAL A 58 2.65 32.23 -2.70
N LYS A 59 2.71 33.22 -3.61
CA LYS A 59 3.79 34.20 -3.68
C LYS A 59 3.76 35.22 -2.53
N GLU A 60 2.56 35.69 -2.18
CA GLU A 60 2.33 36.68 -1.13
C GLU A 60 2.24 36.05 0.28
N GLY A 61 2.00 34.74 0.34
CA GLY A 61 1.89 34.00 1.58
C GLY A 61 3.21 33.91 2.36
N PRO A 62 3.15 33.74 3.69
CA PRO A 62 4.34 33.56 4.50
C PRO A 62 5.07 32.27 4.09
N LYS A 63 6.35 32.40 3.76
CA LYS A 63 7.18 31.22 3.49
C LYS A 63 7.39 30.46 4.81
N PRO A 64 7.24 29.12 4.81
CA PRO A 64 7.51 28.34 6.02
C PRO A 64 8.97 28.52 6.42
N ILE A 65 9.20 28.84 7.69
CA ILE A 65 10.54 28.85 8.26
C ILE A 65 10.97 27.38 8.37
N ILE A 66 11.81 26.93 7.44
CA ILE A 66 12.49 25.64 7.57
C ILE A 66 13.52 25.82 8.68
N LEU A 67 13.11 25.56 9.92
CA LEU A 67 14.04 25.37 11.02
C LEU A 67 14.91 24.20 10.62
N LYS A 68 16.15 24.48 10.21
CA LYS A 68 17.18 23.47 10.00
C LYS A 68 17.36 22.81 11.36
N LYS A 69 16.62 21.72 11.60
CA LYS A 69 16.71 20.94 12.83
C LYS A 69 18.19 20.63 13.00
N SER A 70 18.85 21.32 13.93
CA SER A 70 20.21 20.99 14.29
C SER A 70 20.16 19.52 14.64
N LYS A 71 21.07 18.74 14.05
CA LYS A 71 21.09 17.29 14.22
C LYS A 71 21.10 17.04 15.72
N GLU A 72 19.97 16.64 16.31
CA GLU A 72 19.85 16.44 17.74
C GLU A 72 20.92 15.40 18.10
N ILE A 73 21.97 15.84 18.79
CA ILE A 73 23.05 14.97 19.22
C ILE A 73 22.48 14.15 20.38
N LYS A 74 21.75 13.08 20.03
CA LYS A 74 21.25 12.13 21.02
C LYS A 74 22.46 11.54 21.74
N ARG A 75 22.38 11.51 23.07
CA ARG A 75 23.38 10.88 23.93
C ARG A 75 23.57 9.43 23.46
N LYS A 76 24.80 9.06 23.11
CA LYS A 76 25.16 7.68 22.81
C LYS A 76 25.62 7.04 24.11
N THR A 77 24.99 5.93 24.51
CA THR A 77 25.50 5.11 25.60
C THR A 77 26.77 4.41 25.10
N LEU A 78 27.90 4.68 25.74
CA LEU A 78 29.20 4.09 25.36
C LEU A 78 29.33 2.64 25.84
N THR A 79 28.56 2.27 26.86
CA THR A 79 28.62 0.98 27.54
C THR A 79 27.30 0.24 27.32
N THR A 80 27.12 -0.30 26.12
CA THR A 80 26.11 -1.34 25.90
C THR A 80 26.86 -2.66 25.84
N GLU A 81 26.70 -3.47 26.89
CA GLU A 81 27.13 -4.85 26.83
C GLU A 81 26.25 -5.58 25.81
N ASN A 82 26.88 -6.23 24.84
CA ASN A 82 26.16 -7.05 23.89
C ASN A 82 25.69 -8.31 24.62
N VAL A 83 24.38 -8.44 24.84
CA VAL A 83 23.79 -9.67 25.39
C VAL A 83 24.00 -10.77 24.35
N LYS A 84 24.76 -11.81 24.72
CA LYS A 84 24.99 -12.97 23.86
C LYS A 84 23.67 -13.70 23.64
N ASN A 85 23.33 -13.97 22.38
CA ASN A 85 22.22 -14.84 22.01
C ASN A 85 22.73 -16.29 21.99
N TYR A 86 22.16 -17.14 22.84
CA TYR A 86 22.52 -18.56 22.93
C TYR A 86 21.68 -19.47 22.03
N VAL A 87 20.64 -18.93 21.39
CA VAL A 87 19.73 -19.67 20.51
C VAL A 87 20.18 -19.56 19.05
N SER A 88 20.44 -18.33 18.58
CA SER A 88 20.82 -18.10 17.19
C SER A 88 22.33 -18.01 17.04
N ILE A 89 22.91 -18.90 16.25
CA ILE A 89 24.34 -18.91 15.95
C ILE A 89 24.60 -17.95 14.78
N PRO A 90 25.46 -16.92 14.95
CA PRO A 90 25.78 -16.00 13.86
C PRO A 90 26.60 -16.68 12.74
N ASP A 91 26.47 -16.16 11.52
CA ASP A 91 27.00 -16.77 10.29
C ASP A 91 28.53 -16.87 10.22
N ASN A 92 29.24 -16.17 11.11
CA ASN A 92 30.70 -16.25 11.21
C ASN A 92 31.19 -17.62 11.70
N TYR A 93 30.34 -18.39 12.38
CA TYR A 93 30.68 -19.74 12.86
C TYR A 93 30.33 -20.81 11.82
N LYS A 94 31.12 -20.89 10.75
CA LYS A 94 30.88 -21.80 9.62
C LYS A 94 30.74 -23.27 10.02
N ASN A 95 31.58 -23.76 10.94
CA ASN A 95 31.55 -25.14 11.42
C ASN A 95 30.24 -25.49 12.15
N LEU A 96 29.54 -24.50 12.72
CA LEU A 96 28.25 -24.68 13.39
C LEU A 96 27.06 -24.56 12.43
N LYS A 97 27.31 -24.37 11.14
CA LYS A 97 26.28 -24.24 10.08
C LYS A 97 26.50 -25.23 8.93
N GLN A 98 27.34 -26.23 9.12
CA GLN A 98 27.55 -27.27 8.13
C GLN A 98 26.35 -28.23 8.08
N ASP A 99 26.07 -28.78 6.91
CA ASP A 99 25.05 -29.80 6.74
C ASP A 99 25.60 -31.16 7.18
N ILE A 100 24.78 -31.91 7.90
CA ILE A 100 25.16 -33.20 8.46
C ILE A 100 24.10 -34.27 8.21
N SER A 101 24.58 -35.50 8.09
CA SER A 101 23.74 -36.69 8.01
C SER A 101 24.15 -37.63 9.14
N ILE A 102 23.19 -37.97 10.01
CA ILE A 102 23.40 -38.84 11.16
C ILE A 102 22.34 -39.93 11.22
N ASN A 103 22.68 -41.07 11.78
CA ASN A 103 21.75 -42.15 12.08
C ASN A 103 22.10 -42.75 13.44
N PHE A 104 21.54 -42.15 14.49
CA PHE A 104 21.66 -42.59 15.86
C PHE A 104 20.52 -43.55 16.20
N GLN A 105 20.86 -44.68 16.80
CA GLN A 105 19.91 -45.73 17.14
C GLN A 105 20.18 -46.22 18.55
N GLY A 106 19.43 -45.69 19.52
CA GLY A 106 19.53 -46.15 20.90
C GLY A 106 20.91 -45.87 21.55
N ILE A 107 21.62 -44.81 21.13
CA ILE A 107 22.93 -44.48 21.71
C ILE A 107 22.80 -43.57 22.93
N ASP A 108 23.73 -43.68 23.88
CA ASP A 108 23.79 -42.78 25.03
C ASP A 108 23.94 -41.32 24.58
N PHE A 109 23.21 -40.41 25.23
CA PHE A 109 23.23 -38.99 24.91
C PHE A 109 24.63 -38.38 24.98
N SER A 110 25.41 -38.68 26.02
CA SER A 110 26.77 -38.14 26.19
C SER A 110 27.69 -38.58 25.06
N TYR A 111 27.51 -39.83 24.61
CA TYR A 111 28.26 -40.40 23.50
C TYR A 111 27.83 -39.80 22.16
N ALA A 112 26.52 -39.63 21.94
CA ALA A 112 25.97 -38.94 20.77
C ALA A 112 26.55 -37.53 20.65
N MET A 113 26.57 -36.78 21.75
CA MET A 113 27.13 -35.43 21.78
C MET A 113 28.64 -35.41 21.53
N SER A 114 29.38 -36.43 21.99
CA SER A 114 30.81 -36.56 21.72
C SER A 114 31.10 -36.79 20.23
N LEU A 115 30.32 -37.66 19.58
CA LEU A 115 30.39 -37.87 18.13
C LEU A 115 30.03 -36.59 17.35
N MET A 116 29.04 -35.86 17.84
CA MET A 116 28.67 -34.57 17.27
C MET A 116 29.78 -33.53 17.44
N ALA A 117 30.44 -33.48 18.59
CA ALA A 117 31.58 -32.59 18.81
C ALA A 117 32.72 -32.86 17.81
N GLU A 118 33.03 -34.14 17.59
CA GLU A 118 34.04 -34.59 16.64
C GLU A 118 33.67 -34.25 15.18
N LEU A 119 32.44 -34.56 14.77
CA LEU A 119 31.96 -34.27 13.41
C LEU A 119 31.90 -32.77 13.12
N GLY A 120 31.44 -31.99 14.11
CA GLY A 120 31.33 -30.53 14.03
C GLY A 120 32.68 -29.81 14.13
N GLN A 121 33.76 -30.49 14.54
CA GLN A 121 35.03 -29.86 14.93
C GLN A 121 34.81 -28.70 15.93
N ILE A 122 33.96 -28.95 16.91
CA ILE A 122 33.58 -28.01 17.96
C ILE A 122 33.70 -28.67 19.32
N ASN A 123 33.86 -27.86 20.37
CA ASN A 123 33.84 -28.37 21.72
C ASN A 123 32.40 -28.33 22.26
N ILE A 124 31.86 -29.49 22.65
CA ILE A 124 30.55 -29.62 23.32
C ILE A 124 30.79 -30.09 24.74
N ILE A 125 30.32 -29.31 25.71
CA ILE A 125 30.37 -29.67 27.13
C ILE A 125 28.97 -30.11 27.52
N VAL A 126 28.86 -31.34 28.00
CA VAL A 126 27.60 -31.92 28.49
C VAL A 126 27.65 -31.93 30.01
N GLY A 127 26.60 -31.41 30.65
CA GLY A 127 26.45 -31.47 32.11
C GLY A 127 26.15 -32.89 32.60
N GLU A 128 26.59 -33.21 33.82
CA GLU A 128 26.39 -34.54 34.44
C GLU A 128 24.90 -34.87 34.66
N GLU A 129 24.03 -33.86 34.71
CA GLU A 129 22.59 -34.00 34.85
C GLU A 129 21.89 -34.53 33.60
N VAL A 130 22.53 -34.41 32.43
CA VAL A 130 21.92 -34.77 31.15
C VAL A 130 22.16 -36.25 30.88
N SER A 131 21.09 -37.03 31.01
CA SER A 131 21.10 -38.48 30.80
C SER A 131 19.95 -38.91 29.91
N GLY A 132 20.15 -39.99 29.15
CA GLY A 132 19.15 -40.52 28.25
C GLY A 132 19.75 -41.15 27.00
N THR A 133 18.88 -41.53 26.08
CA THR A 133 19.23 -42.22 24.85
C THR A 133 18.68 -41.46 23.66
N VAL A 134 19.49 -41.29 22.62
CA VAL A 134 19.12 -40.58 21.40
C VAL A 134 18.89 -41.57 20.26
N THR A 135 17.76 -41.41 19.58
CA THR A 135 17.48 -42.07 18.31
C THR A 135 17.03 -41.01 17.31
N ALA A 136 17.83 -40.80 16.27
CA ALA A 136 17.60 -39.75 15.29
C ALA A 136 18.18 -40.15 13.94
N LYS A 137 17.46 -39.85 12.86
CA LYS A 137 17.95 -40.01 11.50
C LYS A 137 17.78 -38.68 10.76
N LEU A 138 18.89 -38.06 10.41
CA LEU A 138 18.93 -36.79 9.69
C LEU A 138 19.72 -36.99 8.40
N ASP A 139 19.29 -36.31 7.34
CA ASP A 139 19.97 -36.34 6.05
C ASP A 139 20.13 -34.93 5.51
N ASN A 140 21.39 -34.50 5.36
CA ASN A 140 21.79 -33.17 4.91
C ASN A 140 21.03 -32.04 5.61
N VAL A 141 21.03 -32.08 6.95
CA VAL A 141 20.36 -31.08 7.78
C VAL A 141 21.41 -30.13 8.37
N PRO A 142 21.17 -28.81 8.35
CA PRO A 142 22.04 -27.86 9.01
C PRO A 142 22.20 -28.16 10.51
N TRP A 143 23.41 -27.99 11.00
CA TRP A 143 23.77 -28.22 12.39
C TRP A 143 22.98 -27.34 13.38
N ASP A 144 22.75 -26.06 13.04
CA ASP A 144 22.00 -25.12 13.87
C ASP A 144 20.53 -25.52 14.06
N VAL A 145 19.93 -26.15 13.05
CA VAL A 145 18.57 -26.73 13.13
C VAL A 145 18.57 -28.05 13.91
N THR A 146 19.60 -28.86 13.72
CA THR A 146 19.73 -30.18 14.38
C THR A 146 19.71 -30.07 15.91
N PHE A 147 20.40 -29.08 16.49
CA PHE A 147 20.43 -28.90 17.95
C PHE A 147 19.15 -28.28 18.54
N GLN A 148 18.28 -27.72 17.70
CA GLN A 148 17.04 -27.10 18.15
C GLN A 148 15.84 -28.05 18.12
N THR A 149 15.97 -29.21 17.46
CA THR A 149 14.90 -30.19 17.26
C THR A 149 15.00 -31.31 18.28
#